data_AF-A0A085NA28-F1
#
_entry.id   AF-A0A085NA28-F1
#
_cell.length_a   1.000
_cell.length_b   1.000
_cell.length_c   1.000
_cell.angle_alpha   90.00
_cell.angle_beta   90.00
_cell.angle_gamma   90.00
#
_symmetry.space_group_name_H-M   'P 1'
#
loop_
_entity.id
_entity.type
_entity.pdbx_description
1 polymer ?
#
loop_
_entity_poly.entity_id
_entity_poly.type
_entity_poly.pdbx_seq_one_letter_code
_entity_poly.pdbx_strand_id
1 'polypeptide(L)'
;MGSSSVVNVASKSRIAPLKKLSVRRLELMGALIGARLVSYDKEVMELEIDAVHCWTDSKVALAWICSATKQWKPFVKNRVEEIQSLTEPNSWRHYPGRENPADHATRGLALCKLVKARQWWNGPIWLESNEDAWPLRQVIRLTERERSTLNERRCSHKEIQVNVALTTDEDSLGPA
;
A
#
# COMPACT_ATOMS: atom_id res chain seq x y z
N MET A 1 -16.52 0.40 27.84
CA MET A 1 -16.15 0.41 26.41
C MET A 1 -14.66 0.11 26.34
N GLY A 2 -14.23 -0.77 25.43
CA GLY A 2 -12.80 -0.98 25.20
C GLY A 2 -12.19 0.24 24.51
N SER A 3 -10.97 0.61 24.88
CA SER A 3 -10.23 1.70 24.24
C SER A 3 -9.26 1.11 23.22
N SER A 4 -9.71 0.95 21.97
CA SER A 4 -8.82 0.58 20.87
C SER A 4 -7.75 1.65 20.68
N SER A 5 -6.50 1.24 20.44
CA SER A 5 -5.38 2.14 20.18
C SER A 5 -4.71 1.73 18.88
N VAL A 6 -4.43 2.71 18.01
CA VAL A 6 -3.74 2.50 16.74
C VAL A 6 -2.34 3.09 16.85
N VAL A 7 -1.32 2.30 16.52
CA VAL A 7 0.07 2.71 16.47
C VAL A 7 0.75 2.22 15.19
N ASN A 8 1.62 3.05 14.62
CA ASN A 8 2.43 2.74 13.46
C ASN A 8 3.72 2.02 13.89
N VAL A 9 3.68 0.69 13.96
CA VAL A 9 4.79 -0.16 14.46
C VAL A 9 5.97 -0.22 13.48
N ALA A 10 5.69 -0.18 12.18
CA ALA A 10 6.66 -0.29 11.11
C ALA A 10 6.33 0.73 10.01
N SER A 11 7.26 1.67 9.73
CA SER A 11 7.00 2.84 8.89
C SER A 11 8.18 3.25 7.99
N LYS A 12 7.88 3.60 6.73
CA LYS A 12 8.70 3.03 5.65
C LYS A 12 8.22 3.41 4.19
N SER A 13 9.09 3.59 3.16
CA SER A 13 8.75 3.80 1.69
C SER A 13 9.84 3.41 0.62
N ARG A 14 9.51 3.10 -0.68
CA ARG A 14 10.46 2.58 -1.73
C ARG A 14 10.58 3.39 -3.04
N ILE A 15 11.81 3.71 -3.46
CA ILE A 15 12.09 4.46 -4.70
C ILE A 15 11.77 3.67 -5.99
N ALA A 16 11.22 4.37 -6.99
CA ALA A 16 10.74 3.82 -8.24
C ALA A 16 11.88 3.22 -9.11
N PRO A 17 11.72 2.00 -9.66
CA PRO A 17 12.78 1.37 -10.46
C PRO A 17 13.13 2.15 -11.74
N LEU A 18 14.43 2.26 -12.04
CA LEU A 18 14.98 2.86 -13.26
C LEU A 18 14.33 2.32 -14.55
N LYS A 19 13.95 1.03 -14.55
CA LYS A 19 13.14 0.43 -15.61
C LYS A 19 11.69 0.89 -15.49
N LYS A 20 11.33 1.91 -16.27
CA LYS A 20 9.98 2.51 -16.38
C LYS A 20 8.84 1.49 -16.26
N LEU A 21 8.02 1.65 -15.23
CA LEU A 21 6.76 0.92 -15.00
C LEU A 21 5.58 1.88 -15.16
N SER A 22 4.40 1.34 -15.51
CA SER A 22 3.15 2.10 -15.50
C SER A 22 2.64 2.29 -14.07
N VAL A 23 1.87 3.35 -13.80
CA VAL A 23 1.40 3.70 -12.44
C VAL A 23 0.72 2.51 -11.74
N ARG A 24 -0.18 1.80 -12.42
CA ARG A 24 -0.83 0.57 -11.93
C ARG A 24 0.15 -0.53 -11.49
N ARG A 25 1.31 -0.65 -12.16
CA ARG A 25 2.37 -1.60 -11.77
C ARG A 25 3.17 -1.11 -10.57
N LEU A 26 3.33 0.20 -10.38
CA LEU A 26 3.92 0.78 -9.16
C LEU A 26 2.98 0.60 -7.96
N GLU A 27 1.69 0.85 -8.14
CA GLU A 27 0.63 0.58 -7.15
C GLU A 27 0.64 -0.90 -6.71
N LEU A 28 0.70 -1.85 -7.65
CA LEU A 28 0.85 -3.28 -7.36
C LEU A 28 2.19 -3.63 -6.68
N MET A 29 3.28 -2.94 -7.03
CA MET A 29 4.56 -3.11 -6.32
C MET A 29 4.46 -2.61 -4.87
N GLY A 30 3.82 -1.47 -4.61
CA GLY A 30 3.57 -0.97 -3.25
C GLY A 30 2.79 -1.99 -2.41
N ALA A 31 1.71 -2.54 -2.97
CA ALA A 31 0.94 -3.62 -2.34
C ALA A 31 1.79 -4.89 -2.08
N LEU A 32 2.66 -5.29 -3.02
CA LEU A 32 3.56 -6.44 -2.82
C LEU A 32 4.57 -6.22 -1.70
N ILE A 33 5.21 -5.05 -1.66
CA ILE A 33 6.17 -4.76 -0.58
C ILE A 33 5.40 -4.72 0.75
N GLY A 34 4.17 -4.16 0.76
CA GLY A 34 3.17 -4.25 1.84
C GLY A 34 2.93 -5.68 2.36
N ALA A 35 2.56 -6.60 1.49
CA ALA A 35 2.32 -8.01 1.84
C ALA A 35 3.55 -8.67 2.47
N ARG A 36 4.76 -8.38 1.95
CA ARG A 36 6.03 -8.88 2.50
C ARG A 36 6.30 -8.36 3.90
N LEU A 37 6.00 -7.09 4.20
CA LEU A 37 6.13 -6.58 5.56
C LEU A 37 5.12 -7.24 6.50
N VAL A 38 3.86 -7.36 6.10
CA VAL A 38 2.84 -8.04 6.94
C VAL A 38 3.25 -9.48 7.26
N SER A 39 3.95 -10.17 6.36
CA SER A 39 4.53 -11.49 6.63
C SER A 39 5.71 -11.43 7.60
N TYR A 40 6.63 -10.48 7.44
CA TYR A 40 7.81 -10.30 8.29
C TYR A 40 7.45 -9.87 9.72
N ASP A 41 6.54 -8.90 9.87
CA ASP A 41 6.11 -8.37 11.16
C ASP A 41 5.40 -9.46 11.99
N LYS A 42 4.60 -10.35 11.35
CA LYS A 42 4.03 -11.54 12.00
C LYS A 42 5.09 -12.51 12.53
N GLU A 43 6.17 -12.71 11.78
CA GLU A 43 7.24 -13.66 12.13
C GLU A 43 8.12 -13.12 13.28
N VAL A 44 8.31 -11.80 13.34
CA VAL A 44 9.27 -11.15 14.25
C VAL A 44 8.65 -10.60 15.53
N MET A 45 7.34 -10.31 15.58
CA MET A 45 6.74 -9.65 16.74
C MET A 45 6.37 -10.59 17.91
N GLU A 46 6.32 -11.91 17.70
CA GLU A 46 5.93 -12.91 18.71
C GLU A 46 4.57 -12.63 19.41
N LEU A 47 3.67 -11.87 18.75
CA LEU A 47 2.34 -11.54 19.24
C LEU A 47 1.27 -12.46 18.65
N GLU A 48 0.23 -12.77 19.44
CA GLU A 48 -1.03 -13.28 18.91
C GLU A 48 -1.73 -12.15 18.12
N ILE A 49 -2.13 -12.45 16.88
CA ILE A 49 -2.73 -11.49 15.94
C ILE A 49 -4.10 -12.02 15.51
N ASP A 50 -5.16 -11.52 16.13
CA ASP A 50 -6.55 -11.95 15.89
C ASP A 50 -6.98 -11.80 14.42
N ALA A 51 -6.57 -10.70 13.79
CA ALA A 51 -7.02 -10.30 12.47
C ALA A 51 -5.96 -9.50 11.70
N VAL A 52 -6.02 -9.60 10.37
CA VAL A 52 -5.10 -8.91 9.45
C VAL A 52 -5.92 -8.20 8.37
N HIS A 53 -5.64 -6.93 8.14
CA HIS A 53 -6.32 -6.12 7.14
C HIS A 53 -5.33 -5.27 6.35
N CYS A 54 -5.30 -5.48 5.03
CA CYS A 54 -4.41 -4.77 4.12
C CYS A 54 -5.20 -3.68 3.39
N TRP A 55 -4.63 -2.49 3.24
CA TRP A 55 -5.33 -1.34 2.65
C TRP A 55 -4.59 -0.80 1.42
N THR A 56 -5.33 -0.41 0.38
CA THR A 56 -4.80 0.36 -0.74
C THR A 56 -5.92 1.21 -1.35
N ASP A 57 -5.66 2.43 -1.80
CA ASP A 57 -6.62 3.23 -2.57
C ASP A 57 -6.62 2.84 -4.07
N SER A 58 -5.60 2.12 -4.54
CA SER A 58 -5.55 1.62 -5.92
C SER A 58 -6.59 0.53 -6.11
N LYS A 59 -7.75 0.96 -6.61
CA LYS A 59 -8.82 0.09 -7.09
C LYS A 59 -8.34 -0.97 -8.08
N VAL A 60 -7.29 -0.67 -8.84
CA VAL A 60 -6.74 -1.60 -9.84
C VAL A 60 -5.83 -2.64 -9.20
N ALA A 61 -4.94 -2.24 -8.28
CA ALA A 61 -4.12 -3.19 -7.52
C ALA A 61 -5.02 -4.10 -6.67
N LEU A 62 -5.98 -3.53 -5.93
CA LEU A 62 -6.95 -4.29 -5.14
C LEU A 62 -7.72 -5.30 -5.99
N ALA A 63 -8.27 -4.89 -7.14
CA ALA A 63 -9.03 -5.79 -7.98
C ALA A 63 -8.16 -6.86 -8.68
N TRP A 64 -6.87 -6.61 -8.91
CA TRP A 64 -5.92 -7.65 -9.32
C TRP A 64 -5.66 -8.65 -8.18
N ILE A 65 -5.46 -8.17 -6.95
CA ILE A 65 -5.20 -8.99 -5.75
C ILE A 65 -6.40 -9.88 -5.41
N CYS A 66 -7.63 -9.38 -5.55
CA CYS A 66 -8.85 -10.16 -5.33
C CYS A 66 -9.29 -10.98 -6.57
N SER A 67 -8.46 -11.10 -7.62
CA SER A 67 -8.78 -11.85 -8.85
C SER A 67 -7.94 -13.11 -9.03
N ALA A 68 -8.47 -14.09 -9.75
CA ALA A 68 -7.71 -15.23 -10.24
C ALA A 68 -6.60 -14.80 -11.21
N THR A 69 -5.41 -15.40 -11.08
CA THR A 69 -4.17 -14.91 -11.70
C THR A 69 -3.98 -15.32 -13.15
N LYS A 70 -4.63 -16.43 -13.57
CA LYS A 70 -4.39 -17.14 -14.84
C LYS A 70 -4.51 -16.27 -16.11
N GLN A 71 -5.28 -15.19 -16.05
CA GLN A 71 -5.53 -14.28 -17.19
C GLN A 71 -4.53 -13.11 -17.30
N TRP A 72 -3.62 -12.93 -16.34
CA TRP A 72 -2.73 -11.77 -16.29
C TRP A 72 -1.37 -12.00 -16.98
N LYS A 73 -0.81 -10.93 -17.56
CA LYS A 73 0.56 -10.95 -18.10
C LYS A 73 1.58 -11.23 -16.97
N PRO A 74 2.70 -11.96 -17.23
CA PRO A 74 3.59 -12.49 -16.19
C PRO A 74 4.06 -11.50 -15.12
N PHE A 75 4.29 -10.22 -15.47
CA PHE A 75 4.65 -9.20 -14.47
C PHE A 75 3.60 -9.08 -13.36
N VAL A 76 2.32 -9.01 -13.73
CA VAL A 76 1.19 -8.86 -12.79
C VAL A 76 0.89 -10.21 -12.15
N LYS A 77 0.80 -11.29 -12.96
CA LYS A 77 0.52 -12.65 -12.50
C LYS A 77 1.40 -13.04 -11.30
N ASN A 78 2.71 -13.06 -11.48
CA ASN A 78 3.65 -13.54 -10.47
C ASN A 78 3.63 -12.69 -9.17
N ARG A 79 3.26 -11.41 -9.26
CA ARG A 79 3.22 -10.48 -8.10
C ARG A 79 1.90 -10.58 -7.34
N VAL A 80 0.81 -10.82 -8.05
CA VAL A 80 -0.47 -11.18 -7.41
C VAL A 80 -0.34 -12.54 -6.73
N GLU A 81 0.26 -13.54 -7.38
CA GLU A 81 0.50 -14.86 -6.78
C GLU A 81 1.36 -14.77 -5.51
N GLU A 82 2.40 -13.93 -5.52
CA GLU A 82 3.20 -13.68 -4.31
C GLU A 82 2.38 -12.98 -3.20
N ILE A 83 1.61 -11.91 -3.51
CA ILE A 83 0.73 -11.26 -2.53
C ILE A 83 -0.27 -12.26 -1.92
N GLN A 84 -0.89 -13.10 -2.76
CA GLN A 84 -1.86 -14.12 -2.35
C GLN A 84 -1.24 -15.25 -1.52
N SER A 85 0.08 -15.48 -1.63
CA SER A 85 0.81 -16.44 -0.78
C SER A 85 1.25 -15.87 0.58
N LEU A 86 1.33 -14.54 0.71
CA LEU A 86 1.75 -13.84 1.94
C LEU A 86 0.56 -13.29 2.74
N THR A 87 -0.55 -13.00 2.07
CA THR A 87 -1.74 -12.36 2.65
C THR A 87 -3.01 -12.87 1.97
N GLU A 88 -4.04 -13.16 2.78
CA GLU A 88 -5.35 -13.59 2.28
C GLU A 88 -5.94 -12.55 1.30
N PRO A 89 -6.44 -12.94 0.12
CA PRO A 89 -7.07 -12.02 -0.83
C PRO A 89 -8.25 -11.25 -0.19
N ASN A 90 -8.91 -11.88 0.79
CA ASN A 90 -10.03 -11.31 1.54
C ASN A 90 -9.62 -10.39 2.70
N SER A 91 -8.32 -10.28 3.04
CA SER A 91 -7.82 -9.26 3.98
C SER A 91 -7.73 -7.87 3.35
N TRP A 92 -7.70 -7.78 2.01
CA TRP A 92 -7.48 -6.54 1.28
C TRP A 92 -8.75 -5.69 1.15
N ARG A 93 -8.61 -4.37 1.38
CA ARG A 93 -9.68 -3.37 1.40
C ARG A 93 -9.28 -2.08 0.69
N HIS A 94 -10.27 -1.30 0.27
CA HIS A 94 -10.07 -0.01 -0.40
C HIS A 94 -9.95 1.13 0.62
N TYR A 95 -8.81 1.82 0.67
CA TYR A 95 -8.64 3.01 1.51
C TYR A 95 -9.43 4.20 0.93
N PRO A 96 -10.40 4.80 1.65
CA PRO A 96 -11.32 5.79 1.06
C PRO A 96 -10.79 7.22 1.06
N GLY A 97 -9.77 7.52 1.87
CA GLY A 97 -9.33 8.89 2.13
C GLY A 97 -8.44 9.45 1.02
N ARG A 98 -8.47 10.77 0.83
CA ARG A 98 -7.50 11.50 -0.02
C ARG A 98 -6.15 11.70 0.66
N GLU A 99 -6.10 11.48 1.97
CA GLU A 99 -4.90 11.46 2.79
C GLU A 99 -4.77 10.03 3.32
N ASN A 100 -3.98 9.22 2.61
CA ASN A 100 -3.49 7.94 3.11
C ASN A 100 -2.13 8.24 3.78
N PRO A 101 -1.81 7.81 5.01
CA PRO A 101 -0.70 8.44 5.73
C PRO A 101 0.73 8.26 5.15
N ALA A 102 0.99 7.33 4.23
CA ALA A 102 2.20 7.32 3.38
C ALA A 102 1.93 7.77 1.93
N ASP A 103 1.01 8.72 1.79
CA ASP A 103 1.27 9.92 0.99
C ASP A 103 2.43 10.73 1.62
N HIS A 104 2.65 10.65 2.95
CA HIS A 104 3.68 11.44 3.64
C HIS A 104 5.11 10.91 3.45
N ALA A 105 5.34 9.59 3.46
CA ALA A 105 6.68 8.99 3.36
C ALA A 105 7.29 9.00 1.94
N THR A 106 6.54 9.54 0.98
CA THR A 106 6.63 9.17 -0.44
C THR A 106 6.53 10.40 -1.33
N ARG A 107 5.52 11.26 -1.08
CA ARG A 107 5.45 12.62 -1.65
C ARG A 107 6.37 13.62 -0.92
N GLY A 108 7.12 13.15 0.09
CA GLY A 108 8.11 13.93 0.84
C GLY A 108 7.51 14.90 1.84
N LEU A 109 7.03 14.42 2.99
CA LEU A 109 6.64 15.30 4.10
C LEU A 109 7.86 15.71 4.93
N ALA A 110 8.10 17.02 5.06
CA ALA A 110 9.15 17.56 5.91
C ALA A 110 9.05 17.04 7.36
N LEU A 111 10.18 16.64 7.95
CA LEU A 111 10.24 15.96 9.26
C LEU A 111 9.50 16.71 10.38
N CYS A 112 9.61 18.04 10.41
CA CYS A 112 8.92 18.90 11.39
C CYS A 112 7.38 18.88 11.30
N LYS A 113 6.83 18.44 10.15
CA LYS A 113 5.40 18.15 9.95
C LYS A 113 5.10 16.67 10.23
N LEU A 114 5.96 15.75 9.80
CA LEU A 114 5.79 14.30 10.00
C LEU A 114 5.73 13.93 11.50
N VAL A 115 6.59 14.52 12.33
CA VAL A 115 6.57 14.35 13.80
C VAL A 115 5.24 14.80 14.41
N LYS A 116 4.51 15.73 13.78
CA LYS A 116 3.22 16.27 14.24
C LYS A 116 2.01 15.63 13.56
N ALA A 117 2.21 14.71 12.61
CA ALA A 117 1.12 14.11 11.85
C ALA A 117 0.48 12.95 12.62
N ARG A 118 -0.62 13.19 13.35
CA ARG A 118 -1.40 12.11 14.02
C ARG A 118 -1.74 10.97 13.04
N GLN A 119 -2.09 11.31 11.80
CA GLN A 119 -2.36 10.31 10.75
C GLN A 119 -1.19 9.35 10.51
N TRP A 120 0.06 9.83 10.60
CA TRP A 120 1.25 8.99 10.44
C TRP A 120 1.45 8.02 11.60
N TRP A 121 1.23 8.47 12.84
CA TRP A 121 1.52 7.68 14.05
C TRP A 121 0.36 6.80 14.52
N ASN A 122 -0.89 7.25 14.31
CA ASN A 122 -2.11 6.62 14.81
C ASN A 122 -3.17 6.37 13.71
N GLY A 123 -2.78 6.42 12.44
CA GLY A 123 -3.68 6.16 11.31
C GLY A 123 -4.89 7.11 11.25
N PRO A 124 -5.93 6.77 10.47
CA PRO A 124 -7.20 7.50 10.45
C PRO A 124 -8.07 7.13 11.66
N ILE A 125 -8.87 8.10 12.15
CA ILE A 125 -9.72 7.94 13.36
C ILE A 125 -10.71 6.76 13.25
N TRP A 126 -11.21 6.45 12.05
CA TRP A 126 -12.11 5.31 11.86
C TRP A 126 -11.46 3.95 12.17
N LEU A 127 -10.12 3.85 12.14
CA LEU A 127 -9.40 2.61 12.50
C LEU A 127 -9.32 2.38 14.02
N GLU A 128 -9.55 3.42 14.83
CA GLU A 128 -9.76 3.31 16.29
C GLU A 128 -11.21 2.90 16.64
N SER A 129 -12.11 2.84 15.66
CA SER A 129 -13.51 2.40 15.81
C SER A 129 -13.67 0.91 15.52
N ASN A 130 -14.80 0.31 15.92
CA ASN A 130 -15.16 -1.07 15.55
C ASN A 130 -15.17 -1.28 14.02
N GLU A 131 -14.95 -2.51 13.56
CA GLU A 131 -14.95 -2.83 12.12
C GLU A 131 -16.28 -2.44 11.41
N ASP A 132 -17.42 -2.50 12.10
CA ASP A 132 -18.72 -2.10 11.54
C ASP A 132 -18.78 -0.61 11.14
N ALA A 133 -17.93 0.22 11.74
CA ALA A 133 -17.78 1.65 11.43
C ALA A 133 -16.68 1.92 10.38
N TRP A 134 -15.98 0.88 9.90
CA TRP A 134 -14.92 1.03 8.90
C TRP A 134 -15.49 1.26 7.49
N PRO A 135 -14.66 1.78 6.56
CA PRO A 135 -15.05 1.96 5.17
C PRO A 135 -15.51 0.66 4.50
N LEU A 136 -16.75 0.66 3.99
CA LEU A 136 -17.37 -0.52 3.37
C LEU A 136 -16.50 -1.14 2.26
N ARG A 137 -16.39 -2.48 2.32
CA ARG A 137 -15.63 -3.31 1.37
C ARG A 137 -16.19 -3.16 -0.05
N GLN A 138 -15.47 -2.43 -0.91
CA GLN A 138 -15.88 -2.23 -2.31
C GLN A 138 -15.65 -3.51 -3.13
N VAL A 139 -16.71 -4.05 -3.73
CA VAL A 139 -16.63 -5.16 -4.70
C VAL A 139 -16.20 -4.59 -6.06
N ILE A 140 -14.89 -4.53 -6.30
CA ILE A 140 -14.34 -3.90 -7.51
C ILE A 140 -14.33 -4.88 -8.68
N ARG A 141 -15.18 -4.62 -9.67
CA ARG A 141 -15.21 -5.33 -10.96
C ARG A 141 -14.38 -4.57 -11.99
N LEU A 142 -13.22 -5.11 -12.38
CA LEU A 142 -12.42 -4.55 -13.48
C LEU A 142 -13.20 -4.60 -14.79
N THR A 143 -13.33 -3.46 -15.47
CA THR A 143 -13.94 -3.38 -16.79
C THR A 143 -13.06 -4.05 -17.85
N GLU A 144 -13.64 -4.41 -18.99
CA GLU A 144 -12.89 -5.03 -20.10
C GLU A 144 -11.79 -4.11 -20.66
N ARG A 145 -11.97 -2.79 -20.55
CA ARG A 145 -10.91 -1.81 -20.85
C ARG A 145 -9.77 -1.84 -19.84
N GLU A 146 -10.01 -2.18 -18.58
CA GLU A 146 -8.96 -2.25 -17.56
C GLU A 146 -8.20 -3.59 -17.58
N ARG A 147 -8.84 -4.64 -18.09
CA ARG A 147 -8.19 -5.91 -18.45
C ARG A 147 -7.29 -5.77 -19.68
N SER A 148 -7.73 -5.02 -20.70
CA SER A 148 -7.05 -4.92 -22.00
C SER A 148 -6.09 -3.73 -22.16
N THR A 149 -6.47 -2.52 -21.73
CA THR A 149 -5.72 -1.30 -22.00
C THR A 149 -4.64 -1.03 -20.94
N LEU A 150 -3.40 -0.95 -21.43
CA LEU A 150 -2.19 -0.63 -20.65
C LEU A 150 -1.59 0.73 -21.07
N ASN A 151 -2.33 1.52 -21.86
CA ASN A 151 -1.88 2.80 -22.43
C ASN A 151 -1.76 3.89 -21.36
N GLU A 152 -0.55 3.96 -20.81
CA GLU A 152 0.27 5.17 -20.72
C GLU A 152 -0.49 6.51 -20.62
N ARG A 153 -0.42 7.12 -19.43
CA ARG A 153 -0.43 8.58 -19.27
C ARG A 153 0.80 8.98 -18.44
N ARG A 154 1.35 10.15 -18.76
CA ARG A 154 2.57 10.75 -18.20
C ARG A 154 2.20 11.84 -17.17
N CYS A 155 3.21 12.50 -16.61
CA CYS A 155 3.15 13.59 -15.62
C CYS A 155 3.06 13.13 -14.14
N SER A 156 3.38 14.05 -13.24
CA SER A 156 4.26 13.79 -12.08
C SER A 156 3.57 13.76 -10.71
N HIS A 157 4.29 13.22 -9.72
CA HIS A 157 3.99 13.18 -8.28
C HIS A 157 2.65 12.57 -7.85
N LYS A 158 2.72 11.36 -7.27
CA LYS A 158 1.66 10.64 -6.55
C LYS A 158 2.32 9.63 -5.61
N GLU A 159 1.71 9.33 -4.47
CA GLU A 159 1.87 8.04 -3.77
C GLU A 159 0.88 7.87 -2.60
N ILE A 160 0.96 6.72 -1.91
CA ILE A 160 -0.11 5.96 -1.22
C ILE A 160 0.52 5.11 -0.08
N GLN A 161 -0.15 4.89 1.06
CA GLN A 161 0.30 3.91 2.08
C GLN A 161 -0.08 2.46 1.77
N VAL A 162 0.94 1.61 1.68
CA VAL A 162 1.28 0.68 2.77
C VAL A 162 2.74 0.97 3.19
N ASN A 163 3.06 0.86 4.48
CA ASN A 163 4.32 1.36 5.04
C ASN A 163 5.53 0.40 4.83
N VAL A 164 6.19 0.34 3.66
CA VAL A 164 7.39 -0.55 3.47
C VAL A 164 8.58 0.06 2.70
N ALA A 165 9.83 -0.04 3.23
CA ALA A 165 10.93 0.91 2.97
C ALA A 165 12.16 0.38 2.27
N LEU A 166 12.60 1.11 1.25
CA LEU A 166 13.90 1.01 0.58
C LEU A 166 14.24 2.35 -0.13
N THR A 167 15.06 3.18 0.52
CA THR A 167 15.65 4.42 -0.05
C THR A 167 16.78 4.13 -1.05
N THR A 168 17.13 5.09 -1.92
CA THR A 168 18.37 5.14 -2.71
C THR A 168 18.80 6.60 -2.91
N ASP A 169 19.99 6.97 -2.46
CA ASP A 169 20.55 8.31 -2.65
C ASP A 169 21.11 8.53 -4.06
N GLU A 170 20.95 9.74 -4.60
CA GLU A 170 21.86 10.30 -5.62
C GLU A 170 21.74 11.84 -5.64
N ASP A 171 22.57 12.53 -4.83
CA ASP A 171 23.08 13.90 -5.08
C ASP A 171 24.03 14.34 -3.93
N SER A 172 25.24 13.77 -3.94
CA SER A 172 26.31 14.05 -2.96
C SER A 172 27.58 14.58 -3.62
N LEU A 173 27.46 15.66 -4.39
CA LEU A 173 28.58 16.45 -4.93
C LEU A 173 28.23 17.94 -4.97
N GLY A 174 28.80 18.72 -4.06
CA GLY A 174 28.73 20.19 -4.09
C GLY A 174 29.90 20.82 -4.86
N PRO A 175 29.81 22.12 -5.22
CA PRO A 175 30.96 22.88 -5.73
C PRO A 175 31.94 23.20 -4.59
N ALA A 176 33.20 23.43 -4.97
CA ALA A 176 34.26 24.02 -4.14
C ALA A 176 34.39 25.53 -4.41
#